data_AF-A0A931DZI2-F1
#
_entry.id   AF-A0A931DZI2-F1
#
_cell.length_a   1.000
_cell.length_b   1.000
_cell.length_c   1.000
_cell.angle_alpha   90.00
_cell.angle_beta   90.00
_cell.angle_gamma   90.00
#
_symmetry.space_group_name_H-M   'P 1'
#
loop_
_entity.id
_entity.type
_entity.pdbx_description
1 polymer ?
#
loop_
_entity_poly.entity_id
_entity_poly.type
_entity_poly.pdbx_seq_one_letter_code
_entity_poly.pdbx_strand_id
1 'polypeptide(L)' 'MPKALPLEFRRDVVAVARCGGAPIARIAKNFGIGTTCVVD' A
#
# COMPACT_ATOMS: atom_id res chain seq x y z
N MET A 1 14.03 -13.56 1.50
CA MET A 1 13.94 -12.08 1.46
C MET A 1 12.55 -11.74 0.97
N PRO A 2 11.75 -10.91 1.69
CA PRO A 2 10.47 -10.47 1.15
C PRO A 2 10.74 -9.81 -0.20
N LYS A 3 10.02 -10.24 -1.23
CA LYS A 3 10.19 -9.71 -2.58
C LYS A 3 9.85 -8.23 -2.50
N ALA A 4 10.85 -7.36 -2.68
CA ALA A 4 10.64 -5.93 -2.64
C ALA A 4 9.60 -5.58 -3.70
N LEU A 5 8.48 -4.99 -3.28
CA LEU A 5 7.46 -4.51 -4.21
C LEU A 5 8.11 -3.48 -5.14
N PRO A 6 7.78 -3.49 -6.44
CA PRO A 6 8.25 -2.48 -7.38
C PRO A 6 7.98 -1.07 -6.84
N LEU A 7 8.88 -0.13 -7.09
CA LEU A 7 8.74 1.24 -6.60
C LEU A 7 7.44 1.91 -7.11
N GLU A 8 7.06 1.64 -8.35
CA GLU A 8 5.78 2.13 -8.92
C GLU A 8 4.59 1.65 -8.10
N PHE A 9 4.53 0.36 -7.79
CA PHE A 9 3.44 -0.21 -6.99
C PHE A 9 3.33 0.45 -5.61
N ARG A 10 4.47 0.72 -4.95
CA ARG A 10 4.47 1.45 -3.68
C ARG A 10 3.89 2.86 -3.82
N ARG A 11 4.23 3.58 -4.89
CA ARG A 11 3.72 4.94 -5.14
C ARG A 11 2.22 4.96 -5.38
N ASP A 12 1.69 4.02 -6.16
CA ASP A 12 0.26 3.92 -6.42
C ASP A 12 -0.52 3.63 -5.14
N VAL A 13 -0.04 2.70 -4.32
CA VAL A 13 -0.70 2.37 -3.05
C VAL A 13 -0.67 3.55 -2.08
N VAL A 14 0.45 4.26 -1.97
CA VAL A 14 0.57 5.47 -1.13
C VAL A 14 -0.34 6.58 -1.66
N ALA A 15 -0.47 6.75 -2.98
CA ALA A 15 -1.39 7.71 -3.58
C ALA A 15 -2.85 7.37 -3.24
N VAL A 16 -3.24 6.09 -3.35
CA VAL A 16 -4.58 5.61 -2.97
C VAL A 16 -4.85 5.83 -1.47
N ALA A 17 -3.86 5.56 -0.62
CA ALA A 17 -3.96 5.80 0.83
C ALA A 17 -4.09 7.28 1.18
N ARG A 18 -3.38 8.17 0.47
CA ARG A 18 -3.45 9.63 0.66
C ARG A 18 -4.72 10.25 0.08
N CYS A 19 -5.31 9.65 -0.96
CA CYS A 19 -6.56 10.11 -1.55
C CYS A 19 -7.76 9.96 -0.58
N GLY A 20 -7.59 9.25 0.55
CA GLY A 20 -8.53 9.29 1.68
C GLY A 20 -9.83 8.51 1.49
N GLY A 21 -10.00 7.80 0.37
CA GLY A 21 -11.24 7.07 0.06
C GLY A 21 -11.46 5.79 0.89
N ALA A 22 -10.43 5.28 1.56
CA ALA A 22 -10.54 4.05 2.37
C ALA A 22 -9.47 3.98 3.48
N PRO A 23 -9.76 3.28 4.60
CA PRO A 23 -8.77 3.04 5.64
C PRO A 23 -7.61 2.17 5.13
N ILE A 24 -6.38 2.49 5.57
CA ILE A 24 -5.12 1.83 5.14
C ILE A 24 -5.20 0.30 5.25
N ALA A 25 -5.83 -0.23 6.30
CA ALA A 25 -6.00 -1.67 6.49
C ALA A 25 -6.81 -2.33 5.36
N ARG A 26 -7.81 -1.63 4.82
CA ARG A 26 -8.65 -2.11 3.72
C ARG A 26 -7.91 -2.01 2.38
N ILE A 27 -7.13 -0.96 2.20
CA ILE A 27 -6.25 -0.78 1.04
C ILE A 27 -5.20 -1.91 1.03
N ALA A 28 -4.48 -2.10 2.12
CA ALA A 28 -3.49 -3.16 2.28
C ALA A 28 -4.07 -4.55 2.00
N LYS A 29 -5.27 -4.84 2.52
CA LYS A 29 -5.99 -6.08 2.25
C LYS A 29 -6.38 -6.24 0.76
N ASN A 30 -6.84 -5.17 0.12
CA ASN A 30 -7.23 -5.20 -1.31
C ASN A 30 -6.03 -5.46 -2.23
N PHE A 31 -4.86 -4.95 -1.85
CA PHE A 31 -3.61 -5.12 -2.57
C PHE A 31 -2.83 -6.38 -2.17
N GLY A 32 -3.28 -7.11 -1.14
CA GLY A 32 -2.59 -8.30 -0.62
C GLY A 32 -1.24 -8.00 0.04
N ILE A 33 -1.07 -6.78 0.57
CA ILE A 33 0.17 -6.32 1.21
C ILE A 33 -0.01 -6.11 2.70
N GLY A 34 1.10 -6.09 3.44
CA GLY A 34 1.11 -5.70 4.85
C GLY A 34 0.78 -4.21 5.01
N THR A 35 0.08 -3.85 6.09
CA THR A 35 -0.20 -2.45 6.44
C THR A 35 1.07 -1.62 6.63
N THR A 36 2.16 -2.26 7.04
CA THR A 36 3.49 -1.66 7.16
C THR A 36 4.08 -1.19 5.84
N CYS A 37 3.61 -1.71 4.69
CA CYS A 37 4.08 -1.32 3.36
C CYS A 37 3.45 -0.02 2.83
N VAL A 38 2.48 0.56 3.56
CA VAL A 38 1.72 1.75 3.14
C VAL A 38 2.16 3.01 3.90
N VAL A 39 2.92 2.84 4.99
CA VAL A 39 3.35 3.91 5.91
C VAL A 39 4.85 4.24 5.81
N ASP A 40 5.58 3.60 4.89
CA ASP A 40 6.96 3.95 4.51
C ASP A 40 6.95 4.74 3.18
#